data_AF-A0AAZ3RVI7-F1
#
_entry.id   AF-A0AAZ3RVI7-F1
#
_cell.length_a   1.000
_cell.length_b   1.000
_cell.length_c   1.000
_cell.angle_alpha   90.00
_cell.angle_beta   90.00
_cell.angle_gamma   90.00
#
_symmetry.space_group_name_H-M   'P 1'
#
loop_
_entity.id
_entity.type
_entity.pdbx_description
1 polymer ?
#
loop_
_entity_poly.entity_id
_entity_poly.type
_entity_poly.pdbx_seq_one_letter_code
_entity_poly.pdbx_strand_id
1 'polypeptide(L)'
;MWGGETVENVRIAGTPYEGLLLAVDFSVGSVAYCIINVYSPNVVKEREGFFRAFRSLCNGNTILVGDFNVRLGRLDVTSSHMQFHPDTSRKELLWEIMIFGENVNLGGDISLEGKF
;
A
#
# COMPACT_ATOMS: atom_id res chain seq x y z
N MET A 1 22.15 21.20 3.35
CA MET A 1 21.87 20.54 4.65
C MET A 1 20.41 20.16 4.61
N TRP A 2 20.07 18.87 4.61
CA TRP A 2 18.66 18.45 4.69
C TRP A 2 18.19 18.76 6.12
N GLY A 3 17.30 19.74 6.28
CA GLY A 3 16.64 19.97 7.56
C GLY A 3 15.70 18.80 7.81
N GLY A 4 16.08 17.90 8.71
CA GLY A 4 15.26 16.75 9.08
C GLY A 4 14.35 17.08 10.25
N GLU A 5 13.12 16.59 10.20
CA GLU A 5 12.24 16.55 11.37
C GLU A 5 12.62 15.34 12.24
N THR A 6 12.44 15.46 13.56
CA THR A 6 12.69 14.36 14.49
C THR A 6 11.47 13.44 14.54
N VAL A 7 11.72 12.14 14.44
CA VAL A 7 10.70 11.11 14.63
C VAL A 7 10.76 10.60 16.07
N GLU A 8 9.60 10.54 16.73
CA GLU A 8 9.46 10.18 18.14
C GLU A 8 8.52 8.99 18.33
N ASN A 9 8.52 8.41 19.53
CA ASN A 9 7.58 7.36 19.96
C ASN A 9 7.49 6.13 19.02
N VAL A 10 8.62 5.73 18.44
CA VAL A 10 8.69 4.61 17.49
C VAL A 10 8.48 3.27 18.20
N ARG A 11 7.51 2.48 17.75
CA ARG A 11 7.26 1.13 18.26
C ARG A 11 6.68 0.21 17.19
N ILE A 12 6.95 -1.09 17.32
CA ILE A 12 6.27 -2.11 16.52
C ILE A 12 4.82 -2.20 17.01
N ALA A 13 3.87 -1.85 16.14
CA ALA A 13 2.44 -1.95 16.41
C ALA A 13 1.93 -3.39 16.23
N GLY A 14 2.56 -4.14 15.32
CA GLY A 14 2.32 -5.57 15.16
C GLY A 14 2.91 -6.14 13.87
N THR A 15 2.84 -7.46 13.76
CA THR A 15 3.17 -8.23 12.56
C THR A 15 1.97 -9.06 12.12
N PRO A 16 0.85 -8.41 11.74
CA PRO A 16 -0.32 -9.14 11.25
C PRO A 16 0.11 -9.90 9.99
N TYR A 17 -0.15 -11.20 9.90
CA TYR A 17 0.37 -12.05 8.81
C TYR A 17 1.90 -12.08 8.81
N GLU A 18 2.44 -12.96 9.67
CA GLU A 18 3.89 -13.14 9.88
C GLU A 18 4.66 -13.25 8.56
N GLY A 19 5.67 -12.39 8.39
CA GLY A 19 6.49 -12.32 7.18
C GLY A 19 5.88 -11.51 6.03
N LEU A 20 4.62 -11.09 6.11
CA LEU A 20 3.92 -10.34 5.05
C LEU A 20 3.59 -8.90 5.45
N LEU A 21 3.37 -8.60 6.73
CA LEU A 21 3.24 -7.22 7.20
C LEU A 21 4.09 -6.94 8.44
N LEU A 22 4.61 -5.72 8.49
CA LEU A 22 5.17 -5.11 9.70
C LEU A 22 4.58 -3.71 9.83
N ALA A 23 3.84 -3.47 10.92
CA ALA A 23 3.29 -2.16 11.27
C ALA A 23 4.13 -1.50 12.37
N VAL A 24 4.48 -0.24 12.16
CA VAL A 24 5.27 0.58 13.08
C VAL A 24 4.53 1.89 13.33
N ASP A 25 4.21 2.16 14.60
CA ASP A 25 3.68 3.46 15.00
C ASP A 25 4.84 4.41 15.28
N PHE A 26 4.66 5.69 14.93
CA PHE A 26 5.58 6.76 15.25
C PHE A 26 4.86 8.10 15.35
N SER A 27 5.56 9.15 15.75
CA SER A 27 5.02 10.51 15.80
C SER A 27 6.00 11.52 15.21
N VAL A 28 5.46 12.56 14.58
CA VAL A 28 6.20 13.74 14.12
C VAL A 28 5.47 14.97 14.67
N GLY A 29 6.12 15.68 15.58
CA GLY A 29 5.46 16.72 16.38
C GLY A 29 4.30 16.12 17.19
N SER A 30 3.10 16.70 17.07
CA SER A 30 1.90 16.23 17.76
C SER A 30 1.07 15.20 16.98
N VAL A 31 1.51 14.80 15.79
CA VAL A 31 0.75 13.91 14.91
C VAL A 31 1.31 12.50 14.97
N ALA A 32 0.42 11.53 15.25
CA ALA A 32 0.73 10.11 15.21
C ALA A 32 0.49 9.53 13.83
N TYR A 33 1.40 8.66 13.41
CA TYR A 33 1.39 7.96 12.13
C TYR A 33 1.63 6.47 12.32
N CYS A 34 1.20 5.68 11.36
CA CYS A 34 1.54 4.26 11.27
C CYS A 34 2.16 3.99 9.89
N ILE A 35 3.35 3.40 9.84
CA ILE A 35 3.91 2.88 8.59
C ILE A 35 3.74 1.36 8.57
N ILE A 36 3.14 0.84 7.50
CA ILE A 36 2.97 -0.60 7.30
C ILE A 36 3.79 -0.99 6.08
N ASN A 37 4.82 -1.80 6.33
CA ASN A 37 5.57 -2.46 5.27
C ASN A 37 4.82 -3.72 4.83
N VAL A 38 4.58 -3.85 3.53
CA VAL A 38 3.76 -4.87 2.90
C VAL A 38 4.61 -5.73 1.96
N TYR A 39 4.48 -7.04 2.11
CA TYR A 39 4.93 -8.01 1.12
C TYR A 39 3.75 -8.90 0.74
N SER A 40 3.12 -8.57 -0.38
CA SER A 40 1.87 -9.18 -0.83
C SER A 40 2.10 -10.51 -1.55
N PRO A 41 1.19 -11.51 -1.43
CA PRO A 41 1.30 -12.76 -2.18
C PRO A 41 1.36 -12.56 -3.70
N ASN A 42 2.10 -13.44 -4.38
CA ASN A 42 2.22 -13.44 -5.84
C ASN A 42 0.95 -13.96 -6.53
N VAL A 43 0.21 -14.85 -5.89
CA VAL A 43 -1.00 -15.48 -6.44
C VAL A 43 -2.21 -14.54 -6.29
N VAL A 44 -2.87 -14.20 -7.39
CA VAL A 44 -3.99 -13.23 -7.44
C VAL A 44 -5.08 -13.52 -6.39
N LYS A 45 -5.52 -14.78 -6.28
CA LYS A 45 -6.59 -15.19 -5.36
C LYS A 45 -6.21 -15.03 -3.88
N GLU A 46 -4.95 -15.33 -3.54
CA GLU A 46 -4.44 -15.15 -2.17
C GLU A 46 -4.32 -13.66 -1.84
N ARG A 47 -3.86 -12.88 -2.82
CA ARG A 47 -3.70 -11.44 -2.71
C ARG A 47 -5.02 -10.69 -2.51
N GLU A 48 -6.11 -11.11 -3.15
CA GLU A 48 -7.44 -10.55 -2.88
C GLU A 48 -7.86 -10.71 -1.42
N GLY A 49 -7.72 -11.92 -0.87
CA GLY A 49 -8.01 -12.19 0.53
C GLY A 49 -7.13 -11.38 1.47
N PHE A 50 -5.84 -11.29 1.13
CA PHE A 50 -4.86 -10.49 1.87
C PHE A 50 -5.23 -9.00 1.92
N PHE A 51 -5.52 -8.38 0.77
CA PHE A 51 -5.92 -6.97 0.67
C PHE A 51 -7.20 -6.65 1.44
N ARG A 52 -8.21 -7.53 1.35
CA ARG A 52 -9.45 -7.37 2.12
C ARG A 52 -9.20 -7.43 3.62
N ALA A 53 -8.34 -8.34 4.05
CA ALA A 53 -8.11 -8.56 5.48
C ALA A 53 -7.32 -7.41 6.13
N PHE A 54 -6.37 -6.81 5.41
CA PHE A 54 -5.54 -5.74 5.97
C PHE A 54 -6.16 -4.34 5.85
N ARG A 55 -7.26 -4.16 5.10
CA ARG A 55 -8.03 -2.90 5.01
C ARG A 55 -8.26 -2.25 6.39
N SER A 56 -8.65 -3.04 7.39
CA SER A 56 -8.96 -2.55 8.74
C SER A 56 -7.78 -1.90 9.46
N LEU A 57 -6.56 -2.14 8.97
CA LEU A 57 -5.32 -1.57 9.51
C LEU A 57 -4.99 -0.20 8.90
N CYS A 58 -5.60 0.15 7.77
CA CYS A 58 -5.37 1.41 7.08
C CYS A 58 -6.32 2.50 7.61
N ASN A 59 -5.76 3.54 8.19
CA ASN A 59 -6.46 4.76 8.61
C ASN A 59 -5.80 6.01 8.00
N GLY A 60 -6.38 7.19 8.21
CA GLY A 60 -5.96 8.43 7.53
C GLY A 60 -4.50 8.88 7.75
N ASN A 61 -3.80 8.37 8.77
CA ASN A 61 -2.37 8.65 9.00
C ASN A 61 -1.49 7.42 8.76
N THR A 62 -1.95 6.50 7.92
CA THR A 62 -1.21 5.29 7.57
C THR A 62 -0.41 5.50 6.30
N ILE A 63 0.86 5.11 6.33
CA ILE A 63 1.74 5.07 5.17
C ILE A 63 1.95 3.61 4.81
N LEU A 64 1.59 3.22 3.60
CA LEU A 64 1.83 1.86 3.11
C LEU A 64 3.05 1.86 2.20
N VAL A 65 3.98 0.97 2.47
CA VAL A 65 5.21 0.80 1.68
C VAL A 65 5.45 -0.67 1.40
N GLY A 66 6.19 -0.99 0.35
CA GLY A 66 6.64 -2.34 0.06
C GLY A 66 6.18 -2.87 -1.29
N ASP A 67 6.14 -4.19 -1.40
CA ASP A 67 5.82 -4.89 -2.64
C ASP A 67 4.39 -5.42 -2.61
N PHE A 68 3.52 -4.76 -3.37
CA PHE A 68 2.11 -5.14 -3.49
C PHE A 68 1.89 -6.27 -4.51
N ASN A 69 2.90 -6.63 -5.31
CA ASN A 69 2.78 -7.58 -6.42
C ASN A 69 1.61 -7.29 -7.37
N VAL A 70 1.27 -6.00 -7.53
CA VAL A 70 0.21 -5.51 -8.44
C VAL A 70 0.73 -4.33 -9.24
N ARG A 71 0.46 -4.37 -10.54
CA ARG A 71 0.60 -3.21 -11.44
C ARG A 71 -0.71 -2.43 -11.41
N LEU A 72 -0.66 -1.14 -11.08
CA LEU A 72 -1.83 -0.29 -10.94
C LEU A 72 -2.30 0.24 -12.29
N GLY A 73 -1.37 0.61 -13.15
CA GLY A 73 -1.63 1.16 -14.48
C GLY A 73 -0.79 0.51 -15.58
N ARG A 74 -1.14 0.83 -16.83
CA ARG A 74 -0.38 0.36 -18.01
C ARG A 74 1.02 0.98 -18.06
N LEU A 75 1.20 2.16 -17.49
CA LEU A 75 2.49 2.86 -17.41
C LEU A 75 3.48 2.17 -16.46
N ASP A 76 3.00 1.32 -15.54
CA ASP A 76 3.85 0.52 -14.65
C ASP A 76 4.54 -0.65 -15.36
N VAL A 77 4.31 -0.80 -16.68
CA VAL A 77 4.83 -1.89 -17.49
C VAL A 77 5.81 -1.34 -18.52
N THR A 78 7.09 -1.66 -18.36
CA THR A 78 8.20 -1.09 -19.13
C THR A 78 8.39 -1.70 -20.52
N SER A 79 7.78 -2.85 -20.82
CA SER A 79 7.98 -3.53 -22.11
C SER A 79 6.66 -3.91 -22.79
N SER A 80 6.62 -3.74 -24.11
CA SER A 80 5.55 -4.19 -25.00
C SER A 80 5.32 -5.71 -24.95
N HIS A 81 6.28 -6.48 -24.43
CA HIS A 81 6.22 -7.92 -24.26
C HIS A 81 5.64 -8.35 -22.91
N MET A 82 5.62 -7.47 -21.92
CA MET A 82 4.88 -7.69 -20.69
C MET A 82 3.43 -7.27 -20.91
N GLN A 83 2.55 -8.26 -21.01
CA GLN A 83 1.13 -7.97 -21.11
C GLN A 83 0.64 -7.42 -19.77
N PHE A 84 -0.09 -6.30 -19.82
CA PHE A 84 -0.87 -5.81 -18.69
C PHE A 84 -2.07 -6.76 -18.52
N HIS A 85 -1.87 -7.81 -17.73
CA HIS A 85 -2.90 -8.80 -17.51
C HIS A 85 -4.03 -8.24 -16.62
N PRO A 86 -5.27 -8.70 -16.84
CA PRO A 86 -6.34 -8.52 -15.88
C PRO A 86 -5.90 -9.07 -14.51
N ASP A 87 -5.99 -8.22 -13.50
CA ASP A 87 -5.68 -8.57 -12.12
C ASP A 87 -6.84 -8.09 -11.27
N THR A 88 -7.67 -9.04 -10.81
CA THR A 88 -8.86 -8.75 -10.03
C THR A 88 -8.52 -8.20 -8.63
N SER A 89 -7.34 -8.53 -8.09
CA SER A 89 -6.84 -7.96 -6.84
C SER A 89 -6.50 -6.47 -6.93
N ARG A 90 -6.28 -5.94 -8.15
CA ARG A 90 -6.06 -4.51 -8.37
C ARG A 90 -7.23 -3.67 -7.89
N LYS A 91 -8.45 -4.17 -8.10
CA LYS A 91 -9.66 -3.48 -7.64
C LYS A 91 -9.67 -3.39 -6.11
N GLU A 92 -9.35 -4.49 -5.43
CA GLU A 92 -9.31 -4.52 -3.96
C GLU A 92 -8.24 -3.53 -3.43
N LEU A 93 -7.05 -3.47 -4.03
CA LEU A 93 -6.02 -2.49 -3.65
C LEU A 93 -6.45 -1.03 -3.88
N LEU A 94 -6.96 -0.72 -5.08
CA LEU A 94 -7.37 0.64 -5.43
C LEU A 94 -8.59 1.10 -4.60
N TRP A 95 -9.60 0.25 -4.46
CA TRP A 95 -10.85 0.62 -3.80
C TRP A 95 -10.71 0.64 -2.28
N GLU A 96 -10.19 -0.44 -1.71
CA GLU A 96 -10.22 -0.64 -0.26
C GLU A 96 -9.16 0.19 0.46
N ILE A 97 -8.08 0.52 -0.24
CA ILE A 97 -6.89 1.07 0.40
C ILE A 97 -6.63 2.49 -0.04
N MET A 98 -6.67 2.76 -1.34
CA MET A 98 -6.44 4.12 -1.84
C MET A 98 -7.68 5.01 -1.68
N ILE A 99 -8.85 4.56 -2.16
CA ILE A 99 -10.07 5.37 -2.13
C ILE A 99 -10.65 5.43 -0.71
N PHE A 100 -10.90 4.29 -0.06
CA PHE A 100 -11.54 4.27 1.27
C PHE A 100 -10.63 4.69 2.41
N GLY A 101 -9.31 4.52 2.27
CA GLY A 101 -8.33 4.94 3.29
C GLY A 101 -7.84 6.38 3.12
N GLU A 102 -8.38 7.12 2.13
CA GLU A 102 -7.89 8.46 1.75
C GLU A 102 -6.38 8.49 1.42
N ASN A 103 -5.84 7.35 0.98
CA ASN A 103 -4.41 7.20 0.68
C ASN A 103 -4.11 7.63 -0.75
N VAL A 104 -3.01 8.36 -0.93
CA VAL A 104 -2.51 8.79 -2.24
C VAL A 104 -1.32 7.93 -2.65
N ASN A 105 -1.26 7.50 -3.91
CA ASN A 105 -0.06 6.90 -4.46
C ASN A 105 0.99 7.98 -4.75
N LEU A 106 2.13 7.90 -4.05
CA LEU A 106 3.23 8.86 -4.24
C LEU A 106 4.25 8.40 -5.31
N GLY A 107 4.13 7.16 -5.82
CA GLY A 107 5.08 6.54 -6.73
C GLY A 107 4.69 6.55 -8.22
N GLY A 108 3.49 7.03 -8.57
CA GLY A 108 3.03 7.04 -9.95
C GLY A 108 1.74 7.86 -10.17
N ASP A 109 1.58 8.37 -11.38
CA ASP A 109 0.41 9.14 -11.81
C ASP A 109 -0.77 8.16 -12.05
N ILE A 110 -1.70 8.05 -11.10
CA ILE A 110 -2.89 7.20 -11.27
C ILE A 110 -3.90 7.99 -12.10
N SER A 111 -3.94 7.74 -13.41
CA SER A 111 -5.12 8.12 -14.19
C SER A 111 -6.25 7.12 -13.86
N LEU A 112 -7.28 7.60 -13.16
CA LEU A 112 -8.54 6.86 -12.95
C LEU A 112 -9.41 6.83 -14.22
N GLU A 113 -8.89 7.32 -15.35
CA GLU A 113 -9.57 7.33 -16.64
C GLU A 113 -9.45 5.98 -17.34
N GLY A 114 -10.25 5.02 -16.86
CA GLY A 114 -10.37 3.72 -17.51
C GLY A 114 -11.27 2.83 -16.71
N LYS A 115 -12.55 2.80 -17.11
CA LYS A 115 -13.62 1.96 -16.57
C LYS A 115 -13.12 0.59 -16.10
N PHE A 116 -13.46 0.25 -14.86
CA PHE A 116 -13.32 -1.09 -14.26
C PHE A 116 -13.96 -2.18 -15.12
#